data_AF-A0A8S9TJG5-F1
#
_entry.id   AF-A0A8S9TJG5-F1
#
_cell.length_a   1.000
_cell.length_b   1.000
_cell.length_c   1.000
_cell.angle_alpha   90.00
_cell.angle_beta   90.00
_cell.angle_gamma   90.00
#
_symmetry.space_group_name_H-M   'P 1'
#
loop_
_entity.id
_entity.type
_entity.pdbx_description
1 polymer ?
#
loop_
_entity_poly.entity_id
_entity_poly.type
_entity_poly.pdbx_seq_one_letter_code
_entity_poly.pdbx_strand_id
1 'polypeptide(L)'
;MANIGGVLSMGGPDVVQWCLDSAATANICNDLSQFTNISAIGDGLEMLCATGNTVSINQVGSVEVLTVNKLTGRQQKRLLPDVNYAPDAPVNLFSQD
;
A
#
# COMPACT_ATOMS: atom_id res chain seq x y z
N MET A 1 4.53 14.13 -21.41
CA MET A 1 3.31 13.68 -20.72
C MET A 1 3.21 12.17 -20.89
N ALA A 2 3.45 11.40 -19.83
CA ALA A 2 3.10 9.99 -19.79
C ALA A 2 2.52 9.72 -18.40
N ASN A 3 1.19 9.74 -18.35
CA ASN A 3 0.40 9.26 -17.23
C ASN A 3 0.54 7.72 -17.23
N ILE A 4 1.10 7.15 -16.16
CA ILE A 4 1.21 5.69 -16.01
C ILE A 4 0.63 5.28 -14.66
N GLY A 5 -0.59 5.74 -14.36
CA GLY A 5 -1.45 5.15 -13.33
C GLY A 5 -1.86 3.74 -13.76
N GLY A 6 -0.96 2.78 -13.61
CA GLY A 6 -1.19 1.37 -13.90
C GLY A 6 -1.99 0.74 -12.77
N VAL A 7 -3.30 0.70 -12.91
CA VAL A 7 -4.18 -0.04 -12.01
C VAL A 7 -3.95 -1.54 -12.22
N LEU A 8 -3.34 -2.21 -11.26
CA LEU A 8 -3.27 -3.68 -11.23
C LEU A 8 -4.66 -4.20 -10.82
N SER A 9 -5.53 -4.52 -11.78
CA SER A 9 -6.81 -5.17 -11.51
C SER A 9 -6.92 -6.45 -12.32
N MET A 10 -6.90 -7.59 -11.64
CA MET A 10 -7.68 -8.79 -11.98
C MET A 10 -7.83 -9.61 -10.69
N GLY A 11 -9.02 -9.63 -10.12
CA GLY A 11 -9.28 -10.45 -8.94
C GLY A 11 -10.69 -10.28 -8.38
N GLY A 12 -11.30 -11.40 -7.98
CA GLY A 12 -12.62 -11.44 -7.35
C GLY A 12 -12.64 -10.73 -5.97
N PRO A 13 -13.71 -10.92 -5.17
CA PRO A 13 -14.01 -10.11 -3.98
C PRO A 13 -12.91 -10.06 -2.90
N ASP A 14 -11.88 -10.92 -2.98
CA ASP A 14 -10.76 -10.99 -2.04
C ASP A 14 -9.44 -10.40 -2.57
N VAL A 15 -9.47 -9.69 -3.71
CA VAL A 15 -8.24 -9.09 -4.26
C VAL A 15 -8.14 -7.62 -3.89
N VAL A 16 -7.25 -7.37 -2.92
CA VAL A 16 -6.88 -6.03 -2.51
C VAL A 16 -6.14 -5.33 -3.65
N GLN A 17 -6.71 -4.21 -4.10
CA GLN A 17 -6.16 -3.40 -5.16
C GLN A 17 -5.14 -2.42 -4.61
N TRP A 18 -3.98 -2.36 -5.26
CA TRP A 18 -2.89 -1.44 -4.92
C TRP A 18 -2.69 -0.43 -6.04
N CYS A 19 -2.61 0.84 -5.67
CA CYS A 19 -2.22 1.92 -6.56
C CYS A 19 -0.70 2.10 -6.47
N LEU A 20 -0.02 1.93 -7.60
CA LEU A 20 1.38 2.28 -7.70
C LEU A 20 1.50 3.80 -7.78
N ASP A 21 2.18 4.40 -6.80
CA ASP A 21 2.41 5.83 -6.75
C ASP A 21 3.90 6.09 -6.58
N SER A 22 4.54 6.52 -7.68
CA SER A 22 5.97 6.82 -7.71
C SER A 22 6.35 8.07 -6.92
N ALA A 23 5.37 8.90 -6.53
CA ALA A 23 5.60 10.08 -5.71
C ALA A 23 5.29 9.84 -4.22
N ALA A 24 4.66 8.70 -3.89
CA ALA A 24 4.47 8.31 -2.50
C ALA A 24 5.81 7.89 -1.90
N THR A 25 6.13 8.40 -0.72
CA THR A 25 7.34 8.04 0.04
C THR A 25 7.07 6.95 1.07
N ALA A 26 5.86 6.38 1.09
CA ALA A 26 5.44 5.38 2.06
C ALA A 26 4.41 4.42 1.47
N ASN A 27 4.48 3.17 1.89
CA ASN A 27 3.45 2.18 1.61
C ASN A 27 2.27 2.38 2.56
N ILE A 28 1.04 2.28 2.05
CA ILE A 28 -0.16 2.50 2.85
C ILE A 28 -1.14 1.37 2.62
N CYS A 29 -1.68 0.83 3.71
CA CYS A 29 -2.78 -0.11 3.67
C CYS A 29 -3.90 0.31 4.63
N ASN A 30 -5.14 0.26 4.16
CA ASN A 30 -6.33 0.63 4.93
C ASN A 30 -7.05 -0.56 5.58
N ASP A 31 -6.60 -1.79 5.30
CA ASP A 31 -7.19 -3.02 5.83
C ASP A 31 -6.20 -3.73 6.75
N LEU A 32 -6.54 -3.76 8.05
CA LEU A 32 -5.72 -4.37 9.09
C LEU A 32 -5.55 -5.88 8.88
N SER A 33 -6.52 -6.55 8.25
CA SER A 33 -6.48 -8.01 8.03
C SER A 33 -5.42 -8.45 7.02
N GLN A 34 -4.86 -7.52 6.24
CA GLN A 34 -3.80 -7.78 5.27
C GLN A 34 -2.41 -7.90 5.90
N PHE A 35 -2.26 -7.44 7.15
CA PHE A 35 -0.98 -7.40 7.83
C PHE A 35 -0.60 -8.78 8.38
N THR A 36 0.59 -9.23 7.99
CA THR A 36 1.21 -10.44 8.55
C THR A 36 1.83 -10.18 9.93
N ASN A 37 2.26 -8.93 10.15
CA ASN A 37 2.67 -8.40 11.43
C ASN A 37 2.26 -6.92 11.49
N ILE A 38 2.01 -6.40 12.69
CA ILE A 38 1.76 -4.98 12.90
C ILE A 38 2.20 -4.58 14.30
N SER A 39 2.73 -3.38 14.42
CA SER A 39 3.18 -2.80 15.67
C SER A 39 2.79 -1.33 15.75
N ALA A 40 2.45 -0.87 16.95
CA ALA A 40 2.27 0.55 17.20
C ALA A 40 3.62 1.28 17.13
N ILE A 41 3.65 2.44 16.47
CA ILE A 41 4.84 3.30 16.31
C ILE A 41 4.77 4.58 17.15
N GLY A 42 3.73 4.74 17.96
CA GLY A 42 3.46 5.92 18.78
C GLY A 42 2.31 6.77 18.24
N ASP A 43 1.87 7.72 19.05
CA ASP A 43 0.78 8.64 18.70
C ASP A 43 1.33 9.93 18.09
N GLY A 44 0.53 10.57 17.23
CA GLY A 44 0.82 11.91 16.69
C GLY A 44 1.72 11.94 15.45
N LEU A 45 2.01 10.80 14.82
CA LEU A 45 2.59 10.81 13.48
C LEU A 45 1.50 11.09 12.45
N GLU A 46 1.79 12.04 11.57
CA GLU A 46 0.90 12.43 10.49
C GLU A 46 1.59 12.26 9.15
N MET A 47 0.83 11.82 8.17
CA MET A 47 1.25 11.67 6.79
C MET A 47 0.51 12.69 5.93
N LEU A 48 1.28 13.50 5.21
CA LEU A 48 0.72 14.47 4.26
C LEU A 48 0.29 13.76 2.97
N CYS A 49 -0.99 13.84 2.64
CA CYS A 49 -1.52 13.37 1.37
C CYS A 49 -1.32 14.41 0.27
N ALA A 50 -1.23 13.95 -0.99
CA ALA A 50 -1.17 14.81 -2.17
C ALA A 50 -2.38 15.76 -2.31
N THR A 51 -3.51 15.44 -1.67
CA THR A 51 -4.70 16.29 -1.59
C THR A 51 -4.54 17.49 -0.65
N GLY A 52 -3.44 17.57 0.11
CA GLY A 52 -3.17 18.62 1.10
C GLY A 52 -3.71 18.31 2.49
N ASN A 53 -4.42 17.19 2.67
CA ASN A 53 -4.89 16.72 3.98
C ASN A 53 -3.81 15.90 4.69
N THR A 54 -3.88 15.79 6.01
CA THR A 54 -3.07 14.87 6.81
C THR A 54 -3.89 13.68 7.29
N VAL A 55 -3.25 12.51 7.36
CA VAL A 55 -3.82 11.29 7.95
C VAL A 55 -2.95 10.88 9.12
N SER A 56 -3.57 10.56 10.26
CA SER A 56 -2.85 10.02 11.41
C SER A 56 -2.41 8.59 11.14
N ILE A 57 -1.15 8.31 11.41
CA ILE A 57 -0.56 6.97 11.32
C ILE A 57 -0.04 6.61 12.71
N ASN A 58 -0.48 5.48 13.25
CA ASN A 58 -0.02 5.01 14.56
C ASN A 58 0.51 3.59 14.55
N GLN A 59 0.45 2.92 13.39
CA GLN A 59 0.82 1.52 13.24
C GLN A 59 1.57 1.31 11.93
N VAL A 60 2.62 0.48 12.00
CA VAL A 60 3.40 0.01 10.85
C VAL A 60 3.54 -1.50 10.90
N GLY A 61 3.63 -2.13 9.74
CA GLY A 61 3.81 -3.57 9.65
C GLY A 61 4.20 -4.03 8.26
N SER A 62 3.95 -5.31 7.98
CA SER A 62 4.29 -5.95 6.72
C SER A 62 3.08 -6.66 6.11
N VAL A 63 2.87 -6.50 4.81
CA VAL A 63 1.76 -7.09 4.05
C VAL A 63 2.29 -8.06 3.00
N GLU A 64 1.64 -9.20 2.82
CA GLU A 64 1.94 -10.11 1.72
C GLU A 64 1.16 -9.69 0.47
N VAL A 65 1.87 -9.26 -0.57
CA VAL A 65 1.27 -8.85 -1.84
C VAL A 65 1.49 -9.91 -2.92
N LEU A 66 0.44 -10.19 -3.70
CA LEU A 66 0.53 -11.02 -4.89
C LEU A 66 0.95 -10.14 -6.08
N THR A 67 2.13 -10.40 -6.62
CA THR A 67 2.67 -9.68 -7.78
C THR A 67 2.72 -10.60 -8.99
N VAL A 68 2.54 -10.04 -10.19
CA VAL A 68 2.72 -10.77 -11.44
C VAL A 68 4.05 -10.36 -12.06
N ASN A 69 4.95 -11.32 -12.24
CA ASN A 69 6.18 -11.06 -12.96
C ASN A 69 5.87 -10.91 -14.47
N LYS A 70 6.05 -9.71 -15.02
CA LYS A 70 5.75 -9.41 -16.42
C LYS A 70 6.59 -10.21 -17.43
N LEU A 71 7.80 -10.65 -17.07
CA LEU A 71 8.67 -11.41 -17.96
C LEU A 71 8.27 -12.89 -18.04
N THR A 72 7.77 -13.45 -16.95
CA THR A 72 7.44 -14.89 -16.86
C THR A 72 5.94 -15.19 -16.82
N GLY A 73 5.10 -14.17 -16.60
CA GLY A 73 3.66 -14.29 -16.39
C GLY A 73 3.27 -14.96 -15.07
N ARG A 74 4.23 -15.34 -14.22
CA ARG A 74 3.97 -16.08 -12.98
C ARG A 74 3.60 -15.15 -11.84
N GLN A 75 2.62 -15.57 -11.05
CA GLN A 75 2.31 -14.94 -9.78
C GLN A 75 3.38 -15.28 -8.74
N GLN A 76 3.75 -14.30 -7.94
CA GLN A 76 4.70 -14.43 -6.85
C GLN A 76 4.18 -13.65 -5.64
N LYS A 77 4.16 -14.32 -4.49
CA LYS A 77 3.98 -13.67 -3.20
C LYS A 77 5.25 -12.90 -2.84
N ARG A 78 5.11 -11.65 -2.43
CA ARG A 78 6.20 -10.83 -1.91
C ARG A 78 5.75 -10.19 -0.60
N LEU A 79 6.65 -10.18 0.38
CA LEU A 79 6.44 -9.41 1.59
C LEU A 79 6.80 -7.96 1.31
N LEU A 80 5.86 -7.06 1.54
CA LEU A 80 6.07 -5.62 1.53
C LEU A 80 6.28 -5.16 2.98
N PRO A 81 7.51 -4.78 3.38
CA PRO A 81 7.76 -4.23 4.70
C PRO A 81 7.33 -2.76 4.79
N ASP A 82 7.39 -2.21 6.01
CA ASP A 82 7.22 -0.78 6.29
C ASP A 82 5.92 -0.18 5.71
N VAL A 83 4.83 -0.93 5.84
CA VAL A 83 3.49 -0.53 5.42
C VAL A 83 2.80 0.18 6.57
N ASN A 84 2.43 1.44 6.36
CA ASN A 84 1.65 2.21 7.31
C ASN A 84 0.19 1.82 7.24
N TYR A 85 -0.42 1.58 8.40
CA TYR A 85 -1.85 1.37 8.49
C TYR A 85 -2.57 2.72 8.57
N ALA A 86 -3.46 2.96 7.60
CA ALA A 86 -4.25 4.18 7.52
C ALA A 86 -5.72 3.82 7.18
N PRO A 87 -6.60 3.65 8.17
CA PRO A 87 -7.98 3.20 7.94
C PRO A 87 -8.77 4.17 7.06
N ASP A 88 -8.45 5.46 7.13
CA ASP A 88 -9.12 6.52 6.36
C ASP A 88 -8.54 6.72 4.95
N ALA A 89 -7.50 5.95 4.58
CA ALA A 89 -6.93 6.04 3.24
C ALA A 89 -7.92 5.45 2.21
N PRO A 90 -8.27 6.20 1.15
CA PRO A 90 -9.26 5.76 0.17
C PRO A 90 -8.77 4.61 -0.72
N VAL A 91 -7.45 4.44 -0.83
CA VAL A 91 -6.79 3.39 -1.62
C VAL A 91 -5.52 2.94 -0.92
N ASN A 92 -5.11 1.69 -1.18
CA ASN A 92 -3.80 1.20 -0.77
C ASN A 92 -2.72 1.68 -1.74
N LEU A 93 -1.59 2.12 -1.20
CA LEU A 93 -0.53 2.73 -1.98
C LEU A 93 0.75 1.92 -1.87
N PHE A 94 1.34 1.65 -3.03
CA PHE A 94 2.64 1.03 -3.18
C PHE A 94 3.64 2.10 -3.63
N SER A 95 4.56 2.46 -2.74
CA SER A 95 5.65 3.39 -3.02
C SER A 95 6.74 2.69 -3.84
N GLN A 96 7.45 3.46 -4.68
CA GLN A 96 8.60 2.96 -5.45
C GLN A 96 9.96 3.30 -4.83
N ASP A 97 9.98 3.92 -3.64
CA ASP A 97 11.23 4.24 -2.91
C ASP A 97 11.99 2.98 -2.43
#